data_AF-A0A426YT46-F1
#
_entry.id   AF-A0A426YT46-F1
#
_cell.length_a   1.000
_cell.length_b   1.000
_cell.length_c   1.000
_cell.angle_alpha   90.00
_cell.angle_beta   90.00
_cell.angle_gamma   90.00
#
_symmetry.space_group_name_H-M   'P 1'
#
loop_
_entity.id
_entity.type
_entity.pdbx_description
1 polymer ?
#
loop_
_entity_poly.entity_id
_entity_poly.type
_entity_poly.pdbx_seq_one_letter_code
_entity_poly.pdbx_strand_id
1 'polypeptide(L)'
;MVGSVGNGLMDLREQEKVEPLPREFDPGEIVPPKPPPETEEGVGGEEGSGKSREIVLGRNVHTMCFAIKEPEADDEVTGEREAYMASVLARYRRSLIDRTKHHLGYPYNLDFDYGALGQLQHFSINNLGDPFIESNYGVHSRQFEVGVLDWFARIWELEKNEYWGYITNCGTEGNLHGTTVKGAVDDLDLFVGCPMPCGVQVTRLKHINVLSSNVEYLASRDATIMGSRNGHAPIFLWYTLNRKGYRGFQKEVKKCLRNAHYLKDRLKEAGISVMLNELSSTVVFERPKDEEFVRQWQLACEGNIAHVVVMPNVTIDKLDTFLNELLRHRSCWYQEGSISPPCIAADIGEENCFCALHKR
;
A
#
# COMPACT_ATOMS: atom_id res chain seq x y z
N MET A 1 -17.96 42.24 43.35
CA MET A 1 -19.00 42.24 42.31
C MET A 1 -18.87 40.96 41.52
N VAL A 2 -19.99 40.25 41.40
CA VAL A 2 -20.18 38.99 40.68
C VAL A 2 -20.50 39.30 39.22
N GLY A 3 -20.10 38.44 38.28
CA GLY A 3 -20.53 38.46 36.88
C GLY A 3 -19.79 37.37 36.09
N SER A 4 -20.19 36.10 36.23
CA SER A 4 -21.25 35.38 35.50
C SER A 4 -20.77 34.83 34.14
N VAL A 5 -20.66 33.51 34.11
CA VAL A 5 -20.44 32.64 32.95
C VAL A 5 -21.71 32.65 32.10
N GLY A 6 -21.57 32.85 30.79
CA GLY A 6 -22.64 32.69 29.81
C GLY A 6 -22.31 31.56 28.83
N ASN A 7 -23.02 30.44 28.96
CA ASN A 7 -23.09 29.36 27.99
C ASN A 7 -23.73 29.86 26.69
N GLY A 8 -23.11 29.56 25.56
CA GLY A 8 -23.71 29.70 24.22
C GLY A 8 -23.33 28.52 23.35
N LEU A 9 -24.08 27.41 23.47
CA LEU A 9 -24.17 26.40 22.42
C LEU A 9 -24.82 27.08 21.20
N MET A 10 -24.08 27.23 20.10
CA MET A 10 -24.68 27.52 18.80
C MET A 10 -24.84 26.22 18.01
N ASP A 11 -26.09 25.97 17.65
CA ASP A 11 -26.64 24.84 16.92
C ASP A 11 -26.21 24.92 15.44
N LEU A 12 -25.35 23.99 14.99
CA LEU A 12 -24.79 23.95 13.63
C LEU A 12 -25.73 23.27 12.61
N ARG A 13 -27.05 23.45 12.71
CA ARG A 13 -28.04 22.75 11.85
C ARG A 13 -28.69 23.57 10.76
N GLU A 14 -28.30 24.83 10.54
CA GLU A 14 -28.89 25.62 9.47
C GLU A 14 -27.82 26.37 8.66
N GLN A 15 -27.17 25.66 7.74
CA GLN A 15 -26.59 26.23 6.52
C GLN A 15 -26.17 25.14 5.52
N GLU A 16 -27.11 24.28 5.11
CA GLU A 16 -26.98 23.51 3.87
C GLU A 16 -27.75 24.21 2.75
N LYS A 17 -27.04 25.04 1.97
CA LYS A 17 -27.36 25.28 0.57
C LYS A 17 -26.06 25.18 -0.23
N VAL A 18 -25.77 23.97 -0.70
CA VAL A 18 -24.69 23.70 -1.63
C VAL A 18 -25.10 24.25 -3.00
N GLU A 19 -24.40 25.28 -3.48
CA GLU A 19 -24.51 25.69 -4.87
C GLU A 19 -23.99 24.57 -5.79
N PRO A 20 -24.65 24.30 -6.94
CA PRO A 20 -24.19 23.26 -7.84
C PRO A 20 -22.85 23.65 -8.46
N LEU A 21 -21.90 22.70 -8.44
CA LEU A 21 -20.61 22.84 -9.11
C LEU A 21 -20.80 23.22 -10.59
N PRO A 22 -19.98 24.12 -11.16
CA PRO A 22 -19.99 24.41 -12.58
C PRO A 22 -19.82 23.14 -13.42
N ARG A 23 -20.60 23.05 -14.49
CA ARG A 23 -20.61 21.90 -15.42
C ARG A 23 -19.33 21.83 -16.24
N GLU A 24 -18.86 20.59 -16.35
CA GLU A 24 -18.16 19.97 -17.48
C GLU A 24 -16.70 20.42 -17.77
N PHE A 25 -15.82 19.45 -17.53
CA PHE A 25 -14.43 19.40 -17.94
C PHE A 25 -14.32 19.38 -19.47
N ASP A 26 -13.47 20.26 -20.03
CA ASP A 26 -12.92 20.10 -21.38
C ASP A 26 -11.62 19.28 -21.29
N PRO A 27 -11.57 18.06 -21.86
CA PRO A 27 -10.35 17.25 -21.91
C PRO A 27 -9.15 17.92 -22.60
N GLY A 28 -9.35 19.04 -23.30
CA GLY A 28 -8.32 19.81 -24.00
C GLY A 28 -7.40 20.66 -23.12
N GLU A 29 -7.71 20.89 -21.83
CA GLU A 29 -6.80 21.60 -20.91
C GLU A 29 -5.61 20.75 -20.46
N ILE A 30 -5.61 19.45 -20.81
CA ILE A 30 -4.44 18.59 -20.73
C ILE A 30 -3.71 18.69 -22.06
N VAL A 31 -2.60 19.43 -22.09
CA VAL A 31 -1.72 19.50 -23.27
C VAL A 31 -1.31 18.06 -23.66
N PRO A 32 -1.73 17.53 -24.82
CA PRO A 32 -1.32 16.21 -25.24
C PRO A 32 0.19 16.23 -25.57
N PRO A 33 0.92 15.15 -25.27
CA PRO A 33 2.34 15.08 -25.55
C PRO A 33 2.58 15.25 -27.06
N LYS A 34 3.55 16.10 -27.42
CA LYS A 34 4.08 16.15 -28.79
C LYS A 34 4.64 14.76 -29.12
N PRO A 35 4.32 14.20 -30.30
CA PRO A 35 4.92 12.93 -30.71
C PRO A 35 6.44 13.07 -30.79
N PRO A 36 7.20 12.04 -30.40
CA PRO A 36 8.64 12.02 -30.57
C PRO A 36 9.01 12.09 -32.06
N PRO A 37 10.17 12.64 -32.42
CA PRO A 37 10.64 12.65 -33.81
C PRO A 37 10.77 11.22 -34.33
N GLU A 38 10.27 10.99 -35.55
CA GLU A 38 10.35 9.71 -36.25
C GLU A 38 11.82 9.30 -36.42
N THR A 39 12.27 8.31 -35.66
CA THR A 39 13.49 7.57 -35.97
C THR A 39 13.09 6.43 -36.90
N GLU A 40 13.49 6.52 -38.16
CA GLU A 40 13.44 5.42 -39.12
C GLU A 40 14.22 4.23 -38.56
N GLU A 41 13.57 3.08 -38.38
CA GLU A 41 14.29 1.80 -38.42
C GLU A 41 13.53 0.79 -39.28
N GLY A 42 14.34 0.15 -40.13
CA GLY A 42 13.93 -0.76 -41.18
C GLY A 42 13.60 -2.17 -40.70
N VAL A 43 13.19 -2.93 -41.71
CA VAL A 43 12.64 -4.28 -41.71
C VAL A 43 13.65 -5.36 -41.29
N GLY A 44 13.19 -6.37 -40.55
CA GLY A 44 13.58 -7.78 -40.78
C GLY A 44 13.95 -8.64 -39.55
N GLY A 45 13.12 -9.65 -39.28
CA GLY A 45 13.58 -11.05 -39.17
C GLY A 45 13.93 -11.69 -37.80
N GLU A 46 13.14 -12.73 -37.48
CA GLU A 46 13.47 -14.03 -36.85
C GLU A 46 13.46 -14.26 -35.31
N GLU A 47 12.89 -15.41 -35.00
CA GLU A 47 12.58 -16.02 -33.69
C GLU A 47 13.82 -16.61 -33.00
N GLY A 48 13.78 -16.65 -31.66
CA GLY A 48 14.54 -17.64 -30.88
C GLY A 48 15.39 -17.10 -29.73
N SER A 49 15.08 -17.60 -28.53
CA SER A 49 15.88 -17.63 -27.29
C SER A 49 15.91 -16.39 -26.39
N GLY A 50 15.45 -16.61 -25.15
CA GLY A 50 16.13 -16.13 -23.94
C GLY A 50 16.35 -14.63 -23.74
N LYS A 51 15.65 -13.73 -24.43
CA LYS A 51 15.75 -12.30 -24.12
C LYS A 51 15.00 -12.01 -22.83
N SER A 52 15.75 -11.74 -21.76
CA SER A 52 15.26 -10.96 -20.62
C SER A 52 14.48 -9.79 -21.17
N ARG A 53 13.15 -9.77 -20.96
CA ARG A 53 12.32 -8.64 -21.38
C ARG A 53 12.91 -7.40 -20.72
N GLU A 54 13.21 -6.39 -21.52
CA GLU A 54 13.72 -5.11 -21.04
C GLU A 54 12.76 -4.60 -19.95
N ILE A 55 13.31 -4.22 -18.79
CA ILE A 55 12.52 -3.51 -17.79
C ILE A 55 12.07 -2.24 -18.49
N VAL A 56 10.80 -2.18 -18.88
CA VAL A 56 10.19 -0.94 -19.34
C VAL A 56 10.18 -0.04 -18.12
N LEU A 57 11.27 0.71 -17.94
CA LEU A 57 11.36 1.77 -16.95
C LEU A 57 10.09 2.59 -17.13
N GLY A 58 9.27 2.66 -16.08
CA GLY A 58 7.99 3.34 -16.14
C GLY A 58 8.18 4.68 -16.84
N ARG A 59 7.28 5.01 -17.78
CA ARG A 59 7.38 6.30 -18.49
C ARG A 59 7.56 7.40 -17.45
N ASN A 60 8.50 8.30 -17.68
CA ASN A 60 8.65 9.46 -16.81
C ASN A 60 7.34 10.27 -16.84
N VAL A 61 6.54 10.14 -15.77
CA VAL A 61 5.21 10.74 -15.66
C VAL A 61 5.26 12.17 -15.08
N HIS A 62 6.45 12.78 -14.96
CA HIS A 62 6.59 14.17 -14.47
C HIS A 62 5.86 15.21 -15.33
N THR A 63 5.28 14.82 -16.47
CA THR A 63 4.35 15.65 -17.26
C THR A 63 3.07 16.03 -16.50
N MET A 64 2.73 15.36 -15.38
CA MET A 64 1.65 15.76 -14.48
C MET A 64 2.18 15.95 -13.05
N CYS A 65 2.44 17.19 -12.65
CA CYS A 65 2.81 17.54 -11.28
C CYS A 65 1.92 18.65 -10.71
N PHE A 66 1.67 18.60 -9.40
CA PHE A 66 1.08 19.73 -8.68
C PHE A 66 2.22 20.71 -8.34
N ALA A 67 2.51 21.62 -9.27
CA ALA A 67 3.58 22.61 -9.10
C ALA A 67 3.36 23.45 -7.83
N ILE A 68 4.44 23.68 -7.08
CA ILE A 68 4.43 24.56 -5.93
C ILE A 68 4.25 25.99 -6.44
N LYS A 69 3.20 26.66 -5.96
CA LYS A 69 2.96 28.08 -6.19
C LYS A 69 3.26 28.83 -4.90
N GLU A 70 4.32 29.62 -4.94
CA GLU A 70 4.70 30.46 -3.81
C GLU A 70 3.69 31.62 -3.65
N PRO A 71 3.29 31.96 -2.42
CA PRO A 71 2.53 33.19 -2.19
C PRO A 71 3.36 34.42 -2.50
N GLU A 72 2.71 35.48 -2.97
CA GLU A 72 3.31 36.81 -3.02
C GLU A 72 3.58 37.31 -1.58
N ALA A 73 4.59 38.18 -1.41
CA ALA A 73 5.09 38.58 -0.09
C ALA A 73 4.03 39.25 0.81
N ASP A 74 3.01 39.87 0.22
CA ASP A 74 1.91 40.57 0.91
C ASP A 74 0.56 39.86 0.75
N ASP A 75 0.56 38.61 0.27
CA ASP A 75 -0.65 37.81 0.12
C ASP A 75 -1.09 37.31 1.50
N GLU A 76 -1.98 38.06 2.17
CA GLU A 76 -2.75 37.51 3.29
C GLU A 76 -3.40 36.20 2.85
N VAL A 77 -3.62 35.23 3.74
CA VAL A 77 -4.29 33.97 3.38
C VAL A 77 -5.69 34.29 2.87
N THR A 78 -5.83 34.39 1.54
CA THR A 78 -7.09 34.74 0.91
C THR A 78 -8.01 33.53 0.89
N GLY A 79 -9.31 33.77 1.07
CA GLY A 79 -10.33 32.73 0.90
C GLY A 79 -10.28 32.07 -0.49
N GLU A 80 -9.82 32.80 -1.51
CA GLU A 80 -9.59 32.26 -2.86
C GLU A 80 -8.50 31.18 -2.88
N ARG A 81 -7.40 31.38 -2.16
CA ARG A 81 -6.32 30.39 -2.05
C ARG A 81 -6.78 29.14 -1.31
N GLU A 82 -7.51 29.31 -0.21
CA GLU A 82 -8.09 28.18 0.53
C GLU A 82 -9.08 27.38 -0.34
N ALA A 83 -9.95 28.07 -1.08
CA ALA A 83 -10.89 27.45 -2.02
C ALA A 83 -10.15 26.69 -3.14
N TYR A 84 -9.07 27.28 -3.68
CA TYR A 84 -8.22 26.60 -4.66
C TYR A 84 -7.60 25.33 -4.07
N MET A 85 -6.98 25.39 -2.90
CA MET A 85 -6.37 24.23 -2.24
C MET A 85 -7.41 23.15 -1.94
N ALA A 86 -8.59 23.52 -1.44
CA ALA A 86 -9.71 22.60 -1.23
C ALA A 86 -10.12 21.91 -2.54
N SER A 87 -10.17 22.64 -3.65
CA SER A 87 -10.49 22.07 -4.98
C SER A 87 -9.45 21.06 -5.45
N VAL A 88 -8.16 21.30 -5.20
CA VAL A 88 -7.06 20.40 -5.58
C VAL A 88 -7.15 19.12 -4.76
N LEU A 89 -7.29 19.23 -3.44
CA LEU A 89 -7.40 18.10 -2.54
C LEU A 89 -8.67 17.27 -2.80
N ALA A 90 -9.81 17.91 -3.09
CA ALA A 90 -11.05 17.21 -3.44
C ALA A 90 -10.92 16.40 -4.74
N ARG A 91 -10.27 16.97 -5.76
CA ARG A 91 -9.98 16.26 -7.03
C ARG A 91 -9.03 15.09 -6.82
N TYR A 92 -7.95 15.30 -6.06
CA TYR A 92 -7.00 14.25 -5.76
C TYR A 92 -7.63 13.10 -4.96
N ARG A 93 -8.44 13.44 -3.93
CA ARG A 93 -9.23 12.45 -3.17
C ARG A 93 -10.14 11.63 -4.06
N ARG A 94 -10.84 12.26 -5.02
CA ARG A 94 -11.69 11.54 -5.99
C ARG A 94 -10.87 10.56 -6.83
N SER A 95 -9.70 10.97 -7.30
CA SER A 95 -8.79 10.09 -8.04
C SER A 95 -8.35 8.89 -7.18
N LEU A 96 -7.93 9.12 -5.93
CA LEU A 96 -7.53 8.04 -5.02
C LEU A 96 -8.67 7.06 -4.73
N ILE A 97 -9.89 7.55 -4.51
CA ILE A 97 -11.08 6.71 -4.32
C ILE A 97 -11.30 5.82 -5.54
N ASP A 98 -11.19 6.38 -6.74
CA ASP A 98 -11.42 5.63 -7.98
C ASP A 98 -10.33 4.58 -8.25
N ARG A 99 -9.06 4.96 -8.06
CA ARG A 99 -7.92 4.03 -8.16
C ARG A 99 -8.00 2.91 -7.13
N THR A 100 -8.53 3.17 -5.94
CA THR A 100 -8.69 2.17 -4.87
C THR A 100 -9.72 1.10 -5.21
N LYS A 101 -10.74 1.41 -6.04
CA LYS A 101 -11.73 0.40 -6.48
C LYS A 101 -11.08 -0.75 -7.23
N HIS A 102 -10.07 -0.43 -8.03
CA HIS A 102 -9.34 -1.37 -8.90
C HIS A 102 -7.99 -1.81 -8.31
N HIS A 103 -7.80 -1.69 -7.00
CA HIS A 103 -6.56 -2.10 -6.36
C HIS A 103 -6.56 -3.60 -6.07
N LEU A 104 -5.75 -4.38 -6.80
CA LEU A 104 -5.59 -5.83 -6.59
C LEU A 104 -4.15 -6.34 -6.72
N GLY A 105 -3.22 -5.64 -7.38
CA GLY A 105 -1.87 -6.18 -7.62
C GLY A 105 -0.85 -5.98 -6.51
N TYR A 106 -1.20 -5.33 -5.39
CA TYR A 106 -0.27 -5.07 -4.29
C TYR A 106 -0.85 -5.47 -2.93
N PRO A 107 -0.01 -5.85 -1.95
CA PRO A 107 -0.42 -6.40 -0.65
C PRO A 107 -0.90 -5.35 0.36
N TYR A 108 -1.57 -4.28 -0.06
CA TYR A 108 -2.05 -3.24 0.86
C TYR A 108 -3.46 -3.55 1.39
N ASN A 109 -3.60 -3.61 2.70
CA ASN A 109 -4.89 -3.63 3.37
C ASN A 109 -5.46 -2.21 3.45
N LEU A 110 -6.52 -1.96 2.69
CA LEU A 110 -7.21 -0.66 2.64
C LEU A 110 -8.46 -0.61 3.53
N ASP A 111 -8.71 -1.64 4.33
CA ASP A 111 -9.87 -1.77 5.22
C ASP A 111 -9.52 -1.28 6.63
N PHE A 112 -9.42 0.04 6.77
CA PHE A 112 -9.19 0.72 8.04
C PHE A 112 -9.94 2.04 8.14
N ASP A 113 -10.32 2.40 9.36
CA ASP A 113 -10.89 3.71 9.70
C ASP A 113 -10.24 4.24 10.98
N TYR A 114 -9.47 5.31 10.80
CA TYR A 114 -8.68 5.98 11.83
C TYR A 114 -9.24 7.36 12.19
N GLY A 115 -10.51 7.65 11.92
CA GLY A 115 -11.12 8.95 12.24
C GLY A 115 -10.90 9.40 13.69
N ALA A 116 -10.92 8.47 14.65
CA ALA A 116 -10.65 8.75 16.07
C ALA A 116 -9.22 9.26 16.36
N LEU A 117 -8.26 8.98 15.47
CA LEU A 117 -6.86 9.40 15.59
C LEU A 117 -6.58 10.72 14.87
N GLY A 118 -7.55 11.27 14.12
CA GLY A 118 -7.36 12.48 13.31
C GLY A 118 -6.85 13.69 14.12
N GLN A 119 -7.35 13.87 15.34
CA GLN A 119 -6.92 14.94 16.25
C GLN A 119 -5.43 14.89 16.62
N LEU A 120 -4.80 13.72 16.52
CA LEU A 120 -3.38 13.59 16.85
C LEU A 120 -2.49 14.18 15.75
N GLN A 121 -2.99 14.31 14.52
CA GLN A 121 -2.24 14.84 13.37
C GLN A 121 -1.83 16.32 13.54
N HIS A 122 -2.37 17.02 14.54
CA HIS A 122 -1.94 18.38 14.92
C HIS A 122 -0.61 18.41 15.69
N PHE A 123 -0.08 17.25 16.10
CA PHE A 123 1.18 17.13 16.83
C PHE A 123 2.28 16.52 15.94
N SER A 124 3.46 17.12 15.98
CA SER A 124 4.69 16.57 15.38
C SER A 124 5.27 15.46 16.25
N ILE A 125 4.54 14.36 16.39
CA ILE A 125 4.94 13.21 17.23
C ILE A 125 6.14 12.52 16.58
N ASN A 126 7.27 12.50 17.30
CA ASN A 126 8.54 11.97 16.80
C ASN A 126 9.19 11.04 17.83
N ASN A 127 9.52 9.81 17.43
CA ASN A 127 10.23 8.87 18.31
C ASN A 127 11.72 8.93 18.00
N LEU A 128 12.48 9.53 18.91
CA LEU A 128 13.93 9.70 18.75
C LEU A 128 14.69 8.57 19.45
N GLY A 129 15.56 7.84 18.74
CA GLY A 129 16.39 6.80 19.32
C GLY A 129 15.61 5.60 19.91
N ASP A 130 16.23 4.92 20.89
CA ASP A 130 15.75 3.65 21.43
C ASP A 130 14.39 3.79 22.15
N PRO A 131 13.38 2.95 21.80
CA PRO A 131 12.05 3.02 22.40
C PRO A 131 12.00 2.65 23.90
N PHE A 132 13.00 1.95 24.41
CA PHE A 132 13.09 1.50 25.81
C PHE A 132 13.85 2.47 26.71
N ILE A 133 14.47 3.51 26.15
CA ILE A 133 15.27 4.48 26.90
C ILE A 133 14.57 5.84 26.89
N GLU A 134 14.40 6.43 28.07
CA GLU A 134 13.89 7.80 28.23
C GLU A 134 14.81 8.77 27.48
N SER A 135 14.24 9.74 26.77
CA SER A 135 15.02 10.81 26.13
C SER A 135 14.54 12.16 26.62
N ASN A 136 15.32 13.21 26.37
CA ASN A 136 14.95 14.58 26.71
C ASN A 136 13.89 15.23 25.78
N TYR A 137 13.36 14.51 24.80
CA TYR A 137 12.31 14.99 23.90
C TYR A 137 10.97 14.45 24.38
N GLY A 138 9.95 15.32 24.53
CA GLY A 138 8.70 14.95 25.22
C GLY A 138 7.48 14.69 24.32
N VAL A 139 7.53 15.00 23.02
CA VAL A 139 6.37 14.84 22.11
C VAL A 139 6.51 13.54 21.30
N HIS A 140 6.45 12.41 21.99
CA HIS A 140 6.68 11.07 21.41
C HIS A 140 5.55 10.08 21.73
N SER A 141 5.63 8.89 21.13
CA SER A 141 4.68 7.78 21.30
C SER A 141 5.34 6.46 21.69
N ARG A 142 6.57 6.47 22.21
CA ARG A 142 7.30 5.25 22.63
C ARG A 142 6.50 4.27 23.47
N GLN A 143 5.58 4.74 24.32
CA GLN A 143 4.68 3.89 25.09
C GLN A 143 3.74 3.03 24.21
N PHE A 144 3.27 3.58 23.08
CA PHE A 144 2.53 2.83 22.08
C PHE A 144 3.47 1.90 21.30
N GLU A 145 4.66 2.39 20.98
CA GLU A 145 5.71 1.61 20.29
C GLU A 145 6.05 0.33 21.05
N VAL A 146 6.40 0.45 22.33
CA VAL A 146 6.67 -0.68 23.23
C VAL A 146 5.44 -1.58 23.37
N GLY A 147 4.22 -1.03 23.38
CA GLY A 147 3.00 -1.82 23.39
C GLY A 147 2.80 -2.69 22.14
N VAL A 148 3.18 -2.17 20.96
CA VAL A 148 3.18 -2.93 19.70
C VAL A 148 4.28 -4.00 19.75
N LEU A 149 5.48 -3.63 20.17
CA LEU A 149 6.60 -4.58 20.29
C LEU A 149 6.29 -5.72 21.26
N ASP A 150 5.70 -5.44 22.42
CA ASP A 150 5.23 -6.44 23.39
C ASP A 150 4.19 -7.40 22.76
N TRP A 151 3.39 -6.93 21.81
CA TRP A 151 2.43 -7.78 21.10
C TRP A 151 3.14 -8.75 20.15
N PHE A 152 4.08 -8.26 19.33
CA PHE A 152 4.86 -9.11 18.41
C PHE A 152 5.83 -10.05 19.13
N ALA A 153 6.49 -9.59 20.20
CA ALA A 153 7.36 -10.42 21.03
C ALA A 153 6.62 -11.65 21.56
N ARG A 154 5.34 -11.51 21.97
CA ARG A 154 4.52 -12.64 22.42
C ARG A 154 4.21 -13.65 21.29
N ILE A 155 4.01 -13.17 20.06
CA ILE A 155 3.76 -14.04 18.90
C ILE A 155 5.02 -14.82 18.53
N TRP A 156 6.18 -14.19 18.67
CA TRP A 156 7.48 -14.80 18.42
C TRP A 156 8.06 -15.55 19.62
N GLU A 157 7.26 -15.76 20.68
CA GLU A 157 7.66 -16.49 21.88
C GLU A 157 8.96 -15.94 22.51
N LEU A 158 9.10 -14.62 22.51
CA LEU A 158 10.18 -13.90 23.16
C LEU A 158 9.73 -13.40 24.53
N GLU A 159 10.56 -13.62 25.55
CA GLU A 159 10.31 -13.09 26.89
C GLU A 159 10.44 -11.57 26.91
N LYS A 160 9.60 -10.90 27.71
CA LYS A 160 9.46 -9.43 27.74
C LYS A 160 10.77 -8.66 27.96
N ASN A 161 11.75 -9.27 28.62
CA ASN A 161 13.04 -8.64 28.94
C ASN A 161 14.21 -9.19 28.11
N GLU A 162 13.94 -10.07 27.15
CA GLU A 162 14.96 -10.72 26.32
C GLU A 162 14.97 -10.26 24.86
N TYR A 163 14.13 -9.27 24.53
CA TYR A 163 14.01 -8.75 23.18
C TYR A 163 14.40 -7.27 23.11
N TRP A 164 14.76 -6.86 21.89
CA TRP A 164 14.89 -5.47 21.51
C TRP A 164 14.22 -5.29 20.16
N GLY A 165 13.64 -4.12 19.91
CA GLY A 165 12.98 -3.83 18.66
C GLY A 165 12.53 -2.39 18.55
N TYR A 166 12.04 -2.02 17.38
CA TYR A 166 11.45 -0.71 17.12
C TYR A 166 10.53 -0.77 15.91
N ILE A 167 9.69 0.26 15.77
CA ILE A 167 8.84 0.45 14.59
C ILE A 167 9.64 1.19 13.52
N THR A 168 9.78 0.55 12.36
CA THR A 168 10.52 1.06 11.21
C THR A 168 9.62 1.95 10.35
N ASN A 169 10.21 2.84 9.55
CA ASN A 169 9.45 3.70 8.63
C ASN A 169 8.96 2.95 7.39
N CYS A 170 9.48 1.76 7.10
CA CYS A 170 9.00 0.87 6.05
C CYS A 170 9.58 -0.55 6.23
N GLY A 171 9.10 -1.49 5.43
CA GLY A 171 9.61 -2.86 5.42
C GLY A 171 11.07 -2.99 4.96
N THR A 172 11.48 -2.17 3.99
CA THR A 172 12.87 -2.17 3.50
C THR A 172 13.88 -1.84 4.61
N GLU A 173 13.55 -0.87 5.47
CA GLU A 173 14.36 -0.54 6.64
C GLU A 173 14.46 -1.73 7.59
N GLY A 174 13.35 -2.41 7.86
CA GLY A 174 13.32 -3.62 8.67
C GLY A 174 14.20 -4.73 8.09
N ASN A 175 14.06 -5.03 6.79
CA ASN A 175 14.87 -6.06 6.12
C ASN A 175 16.38 -5.75 6.16
N LEU A 176 16.75 -4.47 5.97
CA LEU A 176 18.13 -4.03 6.06
C LEU A 176 18.69 -4.18 7.49
N HIS A 177 17.90 -3.85 8.51
CA HIS A 177 18.30 -4.02 9.90
C HIS A 177 18.35 -5.49 10.31
N GLY A 178 17.35 -6.29 9.93
CA GLY A 178 17.27 -7.73 10.18
C GLY A 178 18.50 -8.49 9.67
N THR A 179 18.99 -8.12 8.50
CA THR A 179 20.25 -8.68 7.95
C THR A 179 21.46 -8.37 8.83
N THR A 180 21.48 -7.18 9.45
CA THR A 180 22.57 -6.73 10.32
C THR A 180 22.51 -7.36 11.71
N VAL A 181 21.31 -7.57 12.27
CA VAL A 181 21.12 -7.93 13.70
C VAL A 181 20.63 -9.36 13.93
N LYS A 182 20.43 -10.19 12.89
CA LYS A 182 19.74 -11.49 12.98
C LYS A 182 18.42 -11.37 13.75
N GLY A 183 17.47 -10.62 13.20
CA GLY A 183 16.14 -10.37 13.77
C GLY A 183 15.01 -10.87 12.88
N ALA A 184 13.81 -10.91 13.44
CA ALA A 184 12.57 -11.06 12.67
C ALA A 184 12.05 -9.69 12.25
N VAL A 185 11.50 -9.64 11.04
CA VAL A 185 10.98 -8.45 10.37
C VAL A 185 9.57 -8.76 9.93
N ASP A 186 8.61 -7.91 10.27
CA ASP A 186 7.26 -7.94 9.68
C ASP A 186 6.91 -6.58 9.09
N ASP A 187 6.40 -6.58 7.85
CA ASP A 187 5.88 -5.40 7.16
C ASP A 187 4.42 -5.17 7.55
N LEU A 188 4.19 -4.23 8.47
CA LEU A 188 2.91 -4.09 9.15
C LEU A 188 1.90 -3.23 8.39
N ASP A 189 2.37 -2.24 7.62
CA ASP A 189 1.51 -1.42 6.77
C ASP A 189 0.76 -2.23 5.70
N LEU A 190 1.28 -3.42 5.35
CA LEU A 190 0.67 -4.35 4.41
C LEU A 190 -0.62 -4.98 4.97
N PHE A 191 -0.51 -5.96 5.88
CA PHE A 191 -1.68 -6.73 6.33
C PHE A 191 -2.45 -6.06 7.48
N VAL A 192 -1.75 -5.45 8.45
CA VAL A 192 -2.41 -4.76 9.58
C VAL A 192 -3.18 -3.54 9.06
N GLY A 193 -2.61 -2.87 8.06
CA GLY A 193 -3.17 -1.70 7.39
C GLY A 193 -2.79 -0.42 8.14
N CYS A 194 -1.98 0.43 7.53
CA CYS A 194 -1.59 1.74 8.06
C CYS A 194 -1.57 2.75 6.90
N PRO A 195 -2.05 4.00 7.09
CA PRO A 195 -2.02 5.00 6.02
C PRO A 195 -0.61 5.54 5.74
N MET A 196 0.37 5.22 6.59
CA MET A 196 1.78 5.49 6.35
C MET A 196 2.54 4.17 6.27
N PRO A 197 3.59 4.08 5.44
CA PRO A 197 4.52 2.97 5.50
C PRO A 197 5.09 2.80 6.92
N CYS A 198 5.16 1.55 7.37
CA CYS A 198 5.75 1.18 8.66
C CYS A 198 5.98 -0.33 8.75
N GLY A 199 6.99 -0.74 9.49
CA GLY A 199 7.25 -2.15 9.81
C GLY A 199 7.58 -2.34 11.28
N VAL A 200 7.83 -3.58 11.67
CA VAL A 200 8.34 -3.91 13.00
C VAL A 200 9.60 -4.76 12.87
N GLN A 201 10.60 -4.34 13.62
CA GLN A 201 11.84 -5.07 13.81
C GLN A 201 11.86 -5.60 15.24
N VAL A 202 12.03 -6.91 15.45
CA VAL A 202 12.39 -7.45 16.77
C VAL A 202 13.51 -8.46 16.65
N THR A 203 14.45 -8.39 17.58
CA THR A 203 15.52 -9.36 17.75
C THR A 203 15.68 -9.70 19.24
N ARG A 204 16.49 -10.70 19.53
CA ARG A 204 16.92 -10.97 20.91
C ARG A 204 17.89 -9.89 21.35
N LEU A 205 17.70 -9.38 22.57
CA LEU A 205 18.49 -8.28 23.14
C LEU A 205 20.00 -8.53 23.07
N LYS A 206 20.46 -9.78 23.22
CA LYS A 206 21.87 -10.16 23.10
C LYS A 206 22.53 -9.78 21.77
N HIS A 207 21.75 -9.62 20.70
CA HIS A 207 22.26 -9.27 19.37
C HIS A 207 22.41 -7.76 19.16
N ILE A 208 21.74 -6.92 19.96
CA ILE A 208 21.79 -5.46 19.76
C ILE A 208 22.99 -4.79 20.43
N ASN A 209 23.55 -5.41 21.47
CA ASN A 209 24.60 -4.80 22.30
C ASN A 209 25.84 -4.36 21.52
N VAL A 210 26.11 -4.99 20.37
CA VAL A 210 27.24 -4.67 19.48
C VAL A 210 26.98 -3.49 18.54
N LEU A 211 25.72 -3.10 18.35
CA LEU A 211 25.31 -2.02 17.43
C LEU A 211 24.93 -0.72 18.15
N SER A 212 24.66 -0.80 19.45
CA SER A 212 24.21 0.34 20.25
C SER A 212 25.30 1.38 20.48
N SER A 213 25.04 2.62 20.05
CA SER A 213 25.92 3.77 20.20
C SER A 213 25.32 4.83 21.12
N ASN A 214 26.14 5.64 21.79
CA ASN A 214 25.65 6.70 22.66
C ASN A 214 25.23 7.93 21.84
N VAL A 215 24.07 8.50 22.16
CA VAL A 215 23.56 9.73 21.55
C VAL A 215 23.33 10.77 22.65
N GLU A 216 24.37 11.56 22.91
CA GLU A 216 24.44 12.49 24.05
C GLU A 216 23.30 13.52 24.04
N TYR A 217 22.99 14.12 22.89
CA TYR A 217 21.96 15.16 22.79
C TYR A 217 20.54 14.61 23.01
N LEU A 218 20.35 13.29 22.93
CA LEU A 218 19.09 12.62 23.28
C LEU A 218 19.11 12.07 24.71
N ALA A 219 20.25 12.11 25.40
CA ALA A 219 20.50 11.41 26.65
C ALA A 219 20.16 9.90 26.58
N SER A 220 20.40 9.27 25.42
CA SER A 220 19.99 7.89 25.14
C SER A 220 21.10 7.09 24.44
N ARG A 221 20.91 5.77 24.33
CA ARG A 221 21.66 4.92 23.40
C ARG A 221 20.75 4.56 22.25
N ASP A 222 21.31 4.34 21.07
CA ASP A 222 20.53 4.06 19.88
C ASP A 222 21.18 2.98 19.03
N ALA A 223 20.36 2.04 18.60
CA ALA A 223 20.70 0.96 17.68
C ALA A 223 19.72 0.86 16.49
N THR A 224 18.79 1.82 16.37
CA THR A 224 17.90 1.98 15.23
C THR A 224 18.66 2.49 14.01
N ILE A 225 18.16 2.23 12.79
CA ILE A 225 18.78 2.78 11.57
C ILE A 225 18.53 4.28 11.46
N MET A 226 17.29 4.70 11.77
CA MET A 226 16.84 6.07 11.63
C MET A 226 16.80 6.77 12.99
N GLY A 227 17.45 7.92 13.13
CA GLY A 227 17.39 8.70 14.38
C GLY A 227 16.00 9.27 14.67
N SER A 228 15.42 10.00 13.70
CA SER A 228 14.04 10.48 13.76
C SER A 228 13.09 9.48 13.11
N ARG A 229 12.06 9.06 13.85
CA ARG A 229 11.15 7.98 13.43
C ARG A 229 9.70 8.42 13.57
N ASN A 230 8.85 7.91 12.68
CA ASN A 230 7.43 8.27 12.63
C ASN A 230 6.72 7.91 13.95
N GLY A 231 6.41 8.92 14.76
CA GLY A 231 5.71 8.74 16.04
C GLY A 231 4.21 8.49 15.90
N HIS A 232 3.63 8.68 14.71
CA HIS A 232 2.22 8.35 14.46
C HIS A 232 2.03 6.86 14.20
N ALA A 233 2.90 6.23 13.42
CA ALA A 233 2.75 4.82 13.04
C ALA A 233 2.52 3.86 14.25
N PRO A 234 3.29 3.95 15.37
CA PRO A 234 3.02 3.15 16.56
C PRO A 234 1.60 3.29 17.13
N ILE A 235 1.02 4.49 17.09
CA ILE A 235 -0.33 4.77 17.60
C ILE A 235 -1.37 4.07 16.72
N PHE A 236 -1.21 4.16 15.40
CA PHE A 236 -2.12 3.55 14.42
C PHE A 236 -2.07 2.02 14.54
N LEU A 237 -0.87 1.45 14.61
CA LEU A 237 -0.66 0.02 14.82
C LEU A 237 -1.27 -0.43 16.15
N TRP A 238 -0.95 0.24 17.26
CA TRP A 238 -1.50 -0.08 18.57
C TRP A 238 -3.03 -0.04 18.58
N TYR A 239 -3.64 0.97 17.96
CA TYR A 239 -5.10 1.10 17.85
C TYR A 239 -5.71 -0.09 17.09
N THR A 240 -5.13 -0.48 15.96
CA THR A 240 -5.62 -1.62 15.16
C THR A 240 -5.42 -2.95 15.86
N LEU A 241 -4.27 -3.16 16.51
CA LEU A 241 -4.02 -4.35 17.31
C LEU A 241 -5.04 -4.50 18.45
N ASN A 242 -5.43 -3.41 19.11
CA ASN A 242 -6.45 -3.44 20.15
C ASN A 242 -7.87 -3.66 19.61
N ARG A 243 -8.20 -3.08 18.45
CA ARG A 243 -9.53 -3.26 17.83
C ARG A 243 -9.76 -4.67 17.29
N LYS A 244 -8.76 -5.24 16.61
CA LYS A 244 -8.87 -6.54 15.96
C LYS A 244 -8.48 -7.68 16.90
N GLY A 245 -7.35 -7.53 17.59
CA GLY A 245 -6.72 -8.59 18.36
C GLY A 245 -6.43 -9.85 17.53
N TYR A 246 -5.91 -10.89 18.20
CA TYR A 246 -5.54 -12.14 17.55
C TYR A 246 -6.72 -12.80 16.80
N ARG A 247 -7.91 -12.84 17.42
CA ARG A 247 -9.11 -13.44 16.82
C ARG A 247 -9.63 -12.65 15.61
N GLY A 248 -9.48 -11.33 15.60
CA GLY A 248 -9.87 -10.49 14.46
C GLY A 248 -8.98 -10.79 13.26
N PHE A 249 -7.66 -10.75 13.43
CA PHE A 249 -6.71 -11.11 12.38
C PHE A 249 -6.90 -12.54 11.87
N GLN A 250 -7.15 -13.51 12.76
CA GLN A 250 -7.43 -14.88 12.33
C GLN A 250 -8.67 -14.97 11.43
N LYS A 251 -9.73 -14.18 11.69
CA LYS A 251 -10.91 -14.12 10.81
C LYS A 251 -10.57 -13.45 9.46
N GLU A 252 -9.77 -12.40 9.47
CA GLU A 252 -9.33 -11.71 8.25
C GLU A 252 -8.47 -12.62 7.37
N VAL A 253 -7.49 -13.33 7.94
CA VAL A 253 -6.67 -14.30 7.21
C VAL A 253 -7.55 -15.38 6.60
N LYS A 254 -8.48 -15.97 7.37
CA LYS A 254 -9.43 -16.98 6.85
C LYS A 254 -10.29 -16.44 5.70
N LYS A 255 -10.74 -15.18 5.79
CA LYS A 255 -11.48 -14.50 4.71
C LYS A 255 -10.60 -14.35 3.46
N CYS A 256 -9.36 -13.88 3.61
CA CYS A 256 -8.41 -13.71 2.51
C CYS A 256 -8.13 -15.03 1.79
N LEU A 257 -7.81 -16.09 2.54
CA LEU A 257 -7.56 -17.43 1.99
C LEU A 257 -8.79 -17.95 1.23
N ARG A 258 -9.98 -17.89 1.84
CA ARG A 258 -11.22 -18.32 1.18
C ARG A 258 -11.47 -17.54 -0.12
N ASN A 259 -11.30 -16.23 -0.11
CA ASN A 259 -11.51 -15.39 -1.28
C ASN A 259 -10.43 -15.63 -2.37
N ALA A 260 -9.19 -15.95 -1.98
CA ALA A 260 -8.14 -16.35 -2.92
C ALA A 260 -8.46 -17.69 -3.59
N HIS A 261 -8.91 -18.68 -2.82
CA HIS A 261 -9.39 -19.96 -3.35
C HIS A 261 -10.57 -19.75 -4.31
N TYR A 262 -11.53 -18.90 -3.93
CA TYR A 262 -12.64 -18.54 -4.81
C TYR A 262 -12.15 -17.97 -6.16
N LEU A 263 -11.23 -17.00 -6.14
CA LEU A 263 -10.68 -16.43 -7.38
C LEU A 263 -9.96 -17.49 -8.21
N LYS A 264 -9.13 -18.33 -7.58
CA LYS A 264 -8.42 -19.44 -8.24
C LYS A 264 -9.39 -20.38 -8.93
N ASP A 265 -10.42 -20.84 -8.23
CA ASP A 265 -11.40 -21.80 -8.76
C ASP A 265 -12.17 -21.21 -9.94
N ARG A 266 -12.59 -19.94 -9.84
CA ARG A 266 -13.28 -19.24 -10.93
C ARG A 266 -12.40 -19.00 -12.16
N LEU A 267 -11.12 -18.68 -11.97
CA LEU A 267 -10.15 -18.56 -13.08
C LEU A 267 -9.94 -19.93 -13.76
N LYS A 268 -9.83 -20.99 -12.95
CA LYS A 268 -9.67 -22.37 -13.43
C LYS A 268 -10.88 -22.82 -14.24
N GLU A 269 -12.10 -22.57 -13.76
CA GLU A 269 -13.35 -22.85 -14.47
C GLU A 269 -13.43 -22.14 -15.83
N ALA A 270 -12.85 -20.95 -15.93
CA ALA A 270 -12.75 -20.20 -17.19
C ALA A 270 -11.62 -20.68 -18.12
N GLY A 271 -10.88 -21.73 -17.76
CA GLY A 271 -9.76 -22.27 -18.54
C GLY A 271 -8.54 -21.34 -18.56
N ILE A 272 -8.36 -20.52 -17.52
CA ILE A 272 -7.18 -19.66 -17.35
C ILE A 272 -6.15 -20.40 -16.51
N SER A 273 -4.89 -20.36 -16.95
CA SER A 273 -3.76 -20.91 -16.21
C SER A 273 -3.58 -20.15 -14.88
N VAL A 274 -3.62 -20.86 -13.74
CA VAL A 274 -3.66 -20.22 -12.42
C VAL A 274 -3.05 -21.10 -11.32
N MET A 275 -2.20 -20.52 -10.48
CA MET A 275 -1.66 -21.12 -9.26
C MET A 275 -2.12 -20.35 -8.03
N LEU A 276 -2.34 -21.11 -6.96
CA LEU A 276 -2.45 -20.60 -5.59
C LEU A 276 -1.81 -21.62 -4.65
N ASN A 277 -0.81 -21.18 -3.88
CA ASN A 277 -0.24 -21.96 -2.77
C ASN A 277 -1.26 -22.07 -1.62
N GLU A 278 -1.30 -23.22 -0.95
CA GLU A 278 -2.34 -23.57 0.05
C GLU A 278 -2.55 -22.53 1.15
N LEU A 279 -1.48 -21.90 1.63
CA LEU A 279 -1.52 -20.90 2.72
C LEU A 279 -1.25 -19.47 2.23
N SER A 280 -1.38 -19.22 0.93
CA SER A 280 -1.16 -17.90 0.33
C SER A 280 -2.48 -17.20 0.01
N SER A 281 -2.46 -15.87 0.00
CA SER A 281 -3.54 -15.04 -0.55
C SER A 281 -3.19 -14.45 -1.92
N THR A 282 -2.01 -14.76 -2.46
CA THR A 282 -1.57 -14.31 -3.79
C THR A 282 -1.94 -15.34 -4.84
N VAL A 283 -2.82 -14.95 -5.76
CA VAL A 283 -3.24 -15.76 -6.90
C VAL A 283 -2.43 -15.33 -8.12
N VAL A 284 -1.65 -16.26 -8.68
CA VAL A 284 -0.79 -16.03 -9.84
C VAL A 284 -1.47 -16.62 -11.06
N PHE A 285 -1.57 -15.87 -12.15
CA PHE A 285 -2.24 -16.28 -13.38
C PHE A 285 -1.54 -15.71 -14.60
N GLU A 286 -2.00 -16.09 -15.80
CA GLU A 286 -1.43 -15.56 -17.04
C GLU A 286 -1.55 -14.04 -17.14
N ARG A 287 -0.49 -13.39 -17.62
CA ARG A 287 -0.45 -11.94 -17.78
C ARG A 287 -1.50 -11.47 -18.82
N PRO A 288 -2.36 -10.50 -18.47
CA PRO A 288 -3.21 -9.81 -19.44
C PRO A 288 -2.40 -9.17 -20.58
N LYS A 289 -2.89 -9.26 -21.83
CA LYS A 289 -2.22 -8.64 -22.99
C LYS A 289 -2.44 -7.13 -23.10
N ASP A 290 -3.53 -6.63 -22.50
CA ASP A 290 -3.85 -5.22 -22.52
C ASP A 290 -3.19 -4.47 -21.35
N GLU A 291 -2.25 -3.59 -21.69
CA GLU A 291 -1.54 -2.74 -20.74
C GLU A 291 -2.46 -1.66 -20.12
N GLU A 292 -3.59 -1.32 -20.74
CA GLU A 292 -4.60 -0.47 -20.10
C GLU A 292 -5.32 -1.22 -18.98
N PHE A 293 -5.74 -2.47 -19.23
CA PHE A 293 -6.30 -3.35 -18.19
C PHE A 293 -5.33 -3.57 -17.02
N VAL A 294 -4.05 -3.87 -17.30
CA VAL A 294 -3.00 -4.02 -16.27
C VAL A 294 -2.88 -2.75 -15.43
N ARG A 295 -2.88 -1.56 -16.05
CA ARG A 295 -2.82 -0.28 -15.35
C ARG A 295 -4.11 0.06 -14.60
N GLN A 296 -5.28 -0.27 -15.13
CA GLN A 296 -6.56 -0.07 -14.47
C GLN A 296 -6.57 -0.86 -13.15
N TRP A 297 -6.28 -2.16 -13.22
CA TRP A 297 -6.30 -3.09 -12.08
C TRP A 297 -5.02 -3.13 -11.26
N GLN A 298 -4.03 -2.30 -11.63
CA GLN A 298 -2.76 -2.14 -10.92
C GLN A 298 -2.04 -3.47 -10.72
N LEU A 299 -2.09 -4.35 -11.72
CA LEU A 299 -1.53 -5.69 -11.63
C LEU A 299 0.00 -5.62 -11.67
N ALA A 300 0.64 -6.34 -10.76
CA ALA A 300 2.08 -6.57 -10.82
C ALA A 300 2.34 -7.76 -11.74
N CYS A 301 3.18 -7.54 -12.75
CA CYS A 301 3.45 -8.47 -13.83
C CYS A 301 4.94 -8.82 -13.88
N GLU A 302 5.26 -10.09 -14.06
CA GLU A 302 6.62 -10.60 -14.25
C GLU A 302 6.60 -11.59 -15.42
N GLY A 303 7.43 -11.40 -16.44
CA GLY A 303 7.41 -12.26 -17.62
C GLY A 303 6.00 -12.40 -18.21
N ASN A 304 5.49 -13.63 -18.28
CA ASN A 304 4.17 -14.00 -18.79
C ASN A 304 3.11 -14.21 -17.69
N ILE A 305 3.42 -13.88 -16.43
CA ILE A 305 2.50 -13.99 -15.30
C ILE A 305 2.13 -12.62 -14.73
N ALA A 306 0.97 -12.57 -14.11
CA ALA A 306 0.50 -11.48 -13.27
C ALA A 306 -0.06 -12.06 -11.96
N HIS A 307 -0.19 -11.22 -10.94
CA HIS A 307 -0.80 -11.66 -9.69
C HIS A 307 -1.81 -10.67 -9.11
N VAL A 308 -2.76 -11.23 -8.36
CA VAL A 308 -3.67 -10.51 -7.48
C VAL A 308 -3.34 -10.92 -6.05
N VAL A 309 -3.17 -9.95 -5.16
CA VAL A 309 -3.03 -10.18 -3.72
C VAL A 309 -4.38 -9.94 -3.04
N VAL A 310 -4.98 -11.02 -2.52
CA VAL A 310 -6.29 -10.96 -1.86
C VAL A 310 -6.12 -10.51 -0.41
N MET A 311 -6.24 -9.20 -0.20
CA MET A 311 -6.14 -8.54 1.11
C MET A 311 -7.51 -8.39 1.80
N PRO A 312 -7.59 -8.02 3.09
CA PRO A 312 -8.86 -7.97 3.83
C PRO A 312 -9.96 -7.09 3.19
N ASN A 313 -9.57 -6.02 2.50
CA ASN A 313 -10.44 -5.11 1.75
C ASN A 313 -10.99 -5.70 0.42
N VAL A 314 -10.51 -6.87 -0.01
CA VAL A 314 -10.92 -7.50 -1.27
C VAL A 314 -12.18 -8.35 -1.05
N THR A 315 -13.30 -7.90 -1.62
CA THR A 315 -14.61 -8.55 -1.54
C THR A 315 -14.84 -9.50 -2.72
N ILE A 316 -15.79 -10.43 -2.58
CA ILE A 316 -16.23 -11.31 -3.67
C ILE A 316 -16.74 -10.48 -4.86
N ASP A 317 -17.54 -9.44 -4.62
CA ASP A 317 -18.05 -8.56 -5.69
C ASP A 317 -16.93 -7.87 -6.49
N LYS A 318 -15.85 -7.45 -5.81
CA LYS A 318 -14.67 -6.87 -6.48
C LYS A 318 -13.97 -7.92 -7.34
N LEU A 319 -13.83 -9.15 -6.82
CA LEU A 319 -13.24 -10.26 -7.56
C LEU A 319 -14.10 -10.66 -8.78
N ASP A 320 -15.42 -10.67 -8.64
CA ASP A 320 -16.34 -10.95 -9.75
C ASP A 320 -16.29 -9.84 -10.80
N THR A 321 -16.21 -8.57 -10.39
CA THR A 321 -16.05 -7.44 -11.33
C THR A 321 -14.74 -7.58 -12.10
N PHE A 322 -13.63 -7.83 -11.40
CA PHE A 322 -12.33 -8.09 -12.02
C PHE A 322 -12.39 -9.24 -13.01
N LEU A 323 -12.95 -10.38 -12.59
CA LEU A 323 -13.02 -11.58 -13.42
C LEU A 323 -13.90 -11.35 -14.66
N ASN A 324 -15.07 -10.74 -14.51
CA ASN A 324 -15.97 -10.48 -15.63
C ASN A 324 -15.32 -9.55 -16.67
N GLU A 325 -14.62 -8.50 -16.22
CA GLU A 325 -13.86 -7.64 -17.12
C GLU A 325 -12.70 -8.40 -17.79
N LEU A 326 -11.92 -9.17 -17.01
CA LEU A 326 -10.83 -9.98 -17.52
C LEU A 326 -11.31 -10.93 -18.63
N LEU A 327 -12.41 -11.65 -18.41
CA LEU A 327 -12.96 -12.59 -19.39
C LEU A 327 -13.43 -11.90 -20.67
N ARG A 328 -14.13 -10.76 -20.53
CA ARG A 328 -14.58 -9.95 -21.68
C ARG A 328 -13.41 -9.47 -22.53
N HIS A 329 -12.36 -8.94 -21.89
CA HIS A 329 -11.17 -8.48 -22.59
C HIS A 329 -10.37 -9.65 -23.19
N ARG A 330 -10.24 -10.74 -22.43
CA ARG A 330 -9.56 -11.97 -22.86
C ARG A 330 -10.17 -12.58 -24.11
N SER A 331 -11.50 -12.59 -24.24
CA SER A 331 -12.16 -13.06 -25.48
C SER A 331 -11.78 -12.23 -26.71
N CYS A 332 -11.49 -10.94 -26.54
CA CYS A 332 -11.00 -10.09 -27.62
C CYS A 332 -9.52 -10.36 -27.95
N TRP A 333 -8.68 -10.63 -26.94
CA TRP A 333 -7.24 -10.88 -27.14
C TRP A 333 -6.92 -12.21 -27.84
N TYR A 334 -7.77 -13.21 -27.62
CA TYR A 334 -7.56 -14.58 -28.10
C TYR A 334 -8.73 -15.06 -28.97
N GLN A 335 -9.32 -14.17 -29.79
CA GLN A 335 -10.41 -14.43 -30.74
C GLN A 335 -10.48 -15.91 -31.15
N GLU A 336 -11.62 -16.58 -30.91
CA GLU A 336 -11.77 -18.05 -30.97
C GLU A 336 -10.90 -18.74 -32.05
N GLY A 337 -9.68 -19.13 -31.64
CA GLY A 337 -8.77 -19.96 -32.45
C GLY A 337 -7.63 -19.27 -33.22
N SER A 338 -7.49 -17.94 -33.22
CA SER A 338 -6.40 -17.29 -34.00
C SER A 338 -5.05 -17.24 -33.27
N ILE A 339 -5.05 -17.09 -31.95
CA ILE A 339 -3.84 -16.99 -31.11
C ILE A 339 -4.10 -17.69 -29.78
N SER A 340 -3.22 -18.62 -29.37
CA SER A 340 -3.30 -19.30 -28.08
C SER A 340 -2.64 -18.49 -26.95
N PRO A 341 -3.11 -18.62 -25.70
CA PRO A 341 -2.40 -18.07 -24.55
C PRO A 341 -1.01 -18.71 -24.41
N PRO A 342 0.02 -17.94 -24.00
CA PRO A 342 1.35 -18.48 -23.81
C PRO A 342 1.36 -19.56 -22.74
N CYS A 343 2.20 -20.57 -22.91
CA CYS A 343 2.43 -21.56 -21.86
C CYS A 343 3.20 -20.90 -20.70
N ILE A 344 2.67 -21.03 -19.49
CA ILE A 344 3.30 -20.54 -18.25
C ILE A 344 3.62 -21.67 -17.26
N ALA A 345 3.63 -22.93 -17.73
CA ALA A 345 3.90 -24.09 -16.88
C ALA A 345 5.27 -24.04 -16.18
N ALA A 346 6.27 -23.37 -16.77
CA ALA A 346 7.57 -23.16 -16.13
C ALA A 346 7.45 -22.24 -14.89
N ASP A 347 6.51 -21.29 -14.90
CA ASP A 347 6.30 -20.34 -13.81
C ASP A 347 5.34 -20.90 -12.75
N ILE A 348 4.33 -21.65 -13.17
CA ILE A 348 3.24 -22.09 -12.29
C ILE A 348 3.09 -23.62 -12.13
N GLY A 349 4.00 -24.43 -12.68
CA GLY A 349 3.86 -25.89 -12.71
C GLY A 349 2.87 -26.39 -13.77
N GLU A 350 3.12 -27.59 -14.30
CA GLU A 350 2.33 -28.19 -15.37
C GLU A 350 0.88 -28.45 -14.94
N GLU A 351 0.65 -28.82 -13.69
CA GLU A 351 -0.65 -29.14 -13.11
C GLU A 351 -1.60 -27.94 -12.99
N ASN A 352 -1.05 -26.72 -13.06
CA ASN A 352 -1.81 -25.46 -12.96
C ASN A 352 -1.95 -24.78 -14.33
N CYS A 353 -1.32 -25.31 -15.37
CA CYS A 353 -1.31 -24.71 -16.70
C CYS A 353 -2.46 -25.24 -17.58
N PHE A 354 -3.26 -24.32 -18.12
CA PHE A 354 -4.41 -24.61 -19.01
C PHE A 354 -4.10 -24.38 -20.50
N CYS A 355 -2.82 -24.33 -20.88
CA CYS A 355 -2.45 -24.21 -22.29
C CYS A 355 -2.73 -25.51 -23.06
N ALA A 356 -2.77 -25.45 -24.40
CA ALA A 356 -3.10 -26.60 -25.25
C ALA A 356 -2.20 -27.83 -25.04
N LEU A 357 -0.98 -27.66 -24.52
CA LEU A 357 -0.03 -28.74 -24.25
C LEU A 357 -0.27 -29.45 -22.92
N HIS A 358 -0.82 -28.75 -21.92
CA HIS A 358 -0.99 -29.26 -20.55
C HIS A 358 -2.45 -29.41 -20.13
N LYS A 359 -3.39 -28.98 -20.99
CA LYS A 359 -4.84 -29.15 -20.78
C LYS A 359 -5.18 -30.63 -20.70
N ARG A 360 -5.40 -31.13 -19.48
CA ARG A 360 -5.88 -32.49 -19.18
C ARG A 360 -7.40 -32.55 -19.10
#